data_AF-A0A8T0H6Y9-F1
#
_entry.id   AF-A0A8T0H6Y9-F1
#
_cell.length_a   1.000
_cell.length_b   1.000
_cell.length_c   1.000
_cell.angle_alpha   90.00
_cell.angle_beta   90.00
_cell.angle_gamma   90.00
#
_symmetry.space_group_name_H-M   'P 1'
#
loop_
_entity.id
_entity.type
_entity.pdbx_description
1 polymer ?
#
loop_
_entity_poly.entity_id
_entity_poly.type
_entity_poly.pdbx_seq_one_letter_code
_entity_poly.pdbx_strand_id
1 'polypeptide(L)'
;MALALHRHRHSLPLLRHLASSGLGNGRVGCQNPAGYCRAAGISTHDMAAEVTEHKSSLVRDYIHSALYEPHLGYFAAKSNAVGAITEPIWFNRILGRAAYNEYLSNLYKQHDISWFTPVEVFQPWYGYAVAEYILRTMDPSAPLKIYEVGGGTGTCANNILTYFKLRAPNVYKTMTYTSVEISAALAKKQKARVEAVKSHRGHFMVNCGSASDPRTWGTANADPCYVVMFEVHL
;
A
#
# COMPACT_ATOMS: atom_id res chain seq x y z
N MET A 1 13.06 3.85 1.40
CA MET A 1 12.44 3.56 0.10
C MET A 1 13.01 2.23 -0.39
N ALA A 2 12.32 1.12 -0.12
CA ALA A 2 12.79 -0.22 -0.48
C ALA A 2 12.08 -0.66 -1.78
N LEU A 3 12.84 -0.79 -2.86
CA LEU A 3 12.38 -1.46 -4.08
C LEU A 3 12.68 -2.95 -3.91
N ALA A 4 11.67 -3.77 -3.61
CA ALA A 4 11.82 -5.22 -3.62
C ALA A 4 11.39 -5.75 -5.00
N LEU A 5 12.37 -6.04 -5.87
CA LEU A 5 12.17 -6.81 -7.09
C LEU A 5 12.61 -8.25 -6.80
N HIS A 6 11.66 -9.12 -6.44
CA HIS A 6 11.97 -10.51 -6.15
C HIS A 6 11.74 -11.40 -7.39
N ARG A 7 12.78 -12.09 -7.84
CA ARG A 7 12.70 -13.15 -8.86
C ARG A 7 12.72 -14.49 -8.14
N HIS A 8 11.59 -15.19 -8.09
CA HIS A 8 11.55 -16.53 -7.51
C HIS A 8 12.25 -17.54 -8.45
N ARG A 9 13.28 -18.23 -7.95
CA ARG A 9 13.80 -19.50 -8.51
C ARG A 9 13.61 -20.57 -7.44
N HIS A 10 13.12 -21.76 -7.82
CA HIS A 10 12.78 -22.85 -6.90
C HIS A 10 13.99 -23.62 -6.37
N SER A 11 14.02 -23.89 -5.05
CA SER A 11 14.46 -25.17 -4.42
C SER A 11 14.28 -25.19 -2.88
N LEU A 12 13.18 -25.82 -2.42
CA LEU A 12 12.87 -26.68 -1.24
C LEU A 12 13.40 -26.42 0.22
N PRO A 13 12.75 -27.01 1.28
CA PRO A 13 12.54 -26.43 2.62
C PRO A 13 13.18 -27.19 3.81
N LEU A 14 13.16 -26.63 5.03
CA LEU A 14 13.20 -27.42 6.28
C LEU A 14 12.67 -26.71 7.55
N LEU A 15 11.66 -27.36 8.15
CA LEU A 15 11.21 -27.56 9.54
C LEU A 15 11.29 -26.51 10.68
N ARG A 16 10.11 -26.34 11.31
CA ARG A 16 9.70 -26.25 12.74
C ARG A 16 10.78 -26.50 13.83
N HIS A 17 10.76 -25.75 14.96
CA HIS A 17 10.01 -26.06 16.22
C HIS A 17 10.40 -25.19 17.46
N LEU A 18 9.45 -25.05 18.42
CA LEU A 18 9.56 -24.78 19.89
C LEU A 18 10.07 -23.41 20.39
N ALA A 19 9.81 -22.90 21.60
CA ALA A 19 8.75 -22.97 22.62
C ALA A 19 9.10 -21.96 23.75
N SER A 20 8.08 -21.32 24.34
CA SER A 20 7.92 -20.77 25.70
C SER A 20 9.09 -20.43 26.65
N SER A 21 9.05 -19.23 27.24
CA SER A 21 9.26 -18.87 28.68
C SER A 21 9.12 -17.33 28.79
N GLY A 22 8.41 -16.67 29.71
CA GLY A 22 8.09 -16.95 31.11
C GLY A 22 8.75 -15.85 31.99
N LEU A 23 8.07 -14.72 32.23
CA LEU A 23 8.48 -13.61 33.12
C LEU A 23 7.17 -12.90 33.55
N GLY A 24 6.81 -12.58 34.79
CA GLY A 24 7.57 -12.29 36.00
C GLY A 24 6.93 -11.03 36.59
N ASN A 25 6.01 -11.20 37.54
CA ASN A 25 5.11 -10.15 38.06
C ASN A 25 5.82 -9.33 39.16
N GLY A 26 5.96 -8.01 38.97
CA GLY A 26 6.54 -7.10 39.97
C GLY A 26 5.72 -5.82 40.09
N ARG A 27 4.93 -5.68 41.16
CA ARG A 27 4.28 -4.43 41.55
C ARG A 27 5.18 -3.69 42.55
N VAL A 28 5.44 -2.41 42.28
CA VAL A 28 6.07 -1.48 43.22
C VAL A 28 4.97 -0.56 43.77
N GLY A 29 4.81 -0.55 45.09
CA GLY A 29 3.93 0.35 45.82
C GLY A 29 4.69 1.59 46.33
N CYS A 30 3.98 2.70 46.49
CA CYS A 30 4.44 3.87 47.22
C CYS A 30 3.40 4.25 48.29
N GLN A 31 3.89 4.59 49.48
CA GLN A 31 3.14 4.86 50.71
C GLN A 31 2.99 6.37 51.01
N ASN A 32 1.83 6.73 51.58
CA ASN A 32 1.55 7.75 52.63
C ASN A 32 1.66 9.27 52.35
N PRO A 33 1.11 10.18 53.22
CA PRO A 33 0.03 10.05 54.23
C PRO A 33 -0.99 11.25 54.31
N ALA A 34 -2.09 11.00 55.03
CA ALA A 34 -2.94 11.87 55.88
C ALA A 34 -3.34 13.33 55.48
N GLY A 35 -4.66 13.58 55.44
CA GLY A 35 -5.28 14.91 55.55
C GLY A 35 -6.81 14.82 55.77
N TYR A 36 -7.28 15.33 56.92
CA TYR A 36 -8.67 15.25 57.43
C TYR A 36 -9.60 16.29 56.77
N CYS A 37 -10.85 15.94 56.42
CA CYS A 37 -12.02 16.85 56.51
C CYS A 37 -13.37 16.12 56.31
N ARG A 38 -14.42 16.70 56.91
CA ARG A 38 -15.69 16.10 57.35
C ARG A 38 -16.64 15.61 56.25
N ALA A 39 -17.51 14.68 56.69
CA ALA A 39 -18.60 14.03 55.97
C ALA A 39 -19.64 14.99 55.36
N ALA A 40 -20.07 14.67 54.14
CA ALA A 40 -21.40 14.94 53.62
C ALA A 40 -21.90 13.64 52.98
N GLY A 41 -22.98 13.08 53.51
CA GLY A 41 -23.59 11.86 52.98
C GLY A 41 -24.14 12.12 51.58
N ILE A 42 -23.66 11.35 50.60
CA ILE A 42 -24.33 11.16 49.32
C ILE A 42 -24.57 9.67 49.16
N SER A 43 -25.82 9.37 48.84
CA SER A 43 -26.44 8.06 48.66
C SER A 43 -25.57 7.03 47.94
N THR A 44 -25.54 5.82 48.48
CA THR A 44 -25.05 4.61 47.82
C THR A 44 -26.03 4.21 46.71
N HIS A 45 -25.95 4.84 45.55
CA HIS A 45 -26.50 4.29 44.32
C HIS A 45 -25.54 4.57 43.15
N ASP A 46 -24.79 3.52 42.82
CA ASP A 46 -24.35 3.19 41.47
C ASP A 46 -23.85 4.34 40.59
N MET A 47 -22.68 4.85 40.93
CA MET A 47 -21.74 5.33 39.90
C MET A 47 -20.65 4.27 39.79
N ALA A 48 -21.04 3.09 39.28
CA ALA A 48 -20.06 2.20 38.66
C ALA A 48 -19.48 3.00 37.50
N ALA A 49 -18.32 3.62 37.73
CA ALA A 49 -17.51 4.14 36.66
C ALA A 49 -17.37 3.00 35.66
N GLU A 50 -17.94 3.19 34.48
CA GLU A 50 -17.81 2.28 33.35
C GLU A 50 -16.31 2.26 33.03
N VAL A 51 -15.59 1.34 33.68
CA VAL A 51 -14.22 1.00 33.32
C VAL A 51 -14.36 0.40 31.95
N THR A 52 -14.24 1.25 30.93
CA THR A 52 -14.09 0.83 29.55
C THR A 52 -12.87 -0.06 29.54
N GLU A 53 -13.11 -1.37 29.50
CA GLU A 53 -12.09 -2.40 29.40
C GLU A 53 -11.20 -2.00 28.22
N HIS A 54 -10.01 -1.47 28.53
CA HIS A 54 -9.06 -1.09 27.50
C HIS A 54 -8.54 -2.38 26.91
N LYS A 55 -9.24 -2.86 25.88
CA LYS A 55 -8.85 -4.02 25.10
C LYS A 55 -7.49 -3.71 24.47
N SER A 56 -6.44 -4.24 25.08
CA SER A 56 -5.09 -4.13 24.53
C SER A 56 -5.09 -4.78 23.16
N SER A 57 -4.78 -4.00 22.11
CA SER A 57 -4.61 -4.50 20.76
C SER A 57 -3.13 -4.56 20.41
N LEU A 58 -2.75 -5.50 19.53
CA LEU A 58 -1.42 -5.47 18.95
C LEU A 58 -1.29 -4.22 18.09
N VAL A 59 -0.13 -3.57 18.11
CA VAL A 59 0.13 -2.37 17.31
C VAL A 59 -0.18 -2.61 15.82
N ARG A 60 0.11 -3.81 15.31
CA ARG A 60 -0.22 -4.19 13.93
C ARG A 60 -1.73 -4.19 13.64
N ASP A 61 -2.55 -4.64 14.60
CA ASP A 61 -4.01 -4.72 14.44
C ASP A 61 -4.62 -3.32 14.52
N TYR A 62 -4.06 -2.47 15.40
CA TYR A 62 -4.40 -1.05 15.46
C TYR A 62 -4.07 -0.34 14.14
N ILE A 63 -2.84 -0.48 13.61
CA ILE A 63 -2.43 0.12 12.33
C ILE A 63 -3.33 -0.36 11.19
N HIS A 64 -3.57 -1.67 11.10
CA HIS A 64 -4.44 -2.24 10.08
C HIS A 64 -5.84 -1.63 10.14
N SER A 65 -6.42 -1.52 11.34
CA SER A 65 -7.76 -0.95 11.54
C SER A 65 -7.78 0.55 11.19
N ALA A 66 -6.79 1.32 11.64
CA ALA A 66 -6.66 2.75 11.36
C ALA A 66 -6.54 3.05 9.86
N LEU A 67 -5.97 2.13 9.08
CA LEU A 67 -5.81 2.29 7.63
C LEU A 67 -7.01 1.76 6.83
N TYR A 68 -7.52 0.58 7.16
CA TYR A 68 -8.36 -0.23 6.26
C TYR A 68 -9.76 -0.55 6.78
N GLU A 69 -10.16 -0.07 7.96
CA GLU A 69 -11.55 -0.23 8.41
C GLU A 69 -12.50 0.40 7.35
N PRO A 70 -13.55 -0.31 6.89
CA PRO A 70 -14.38 0.08 5.75
C PRO A 70 -15.01 1.47 5.77
N HIS A 71 -15.18 2.09 6.94
CA HIS A 71 -15.88 3.36 7.11
C HIS A 71 -15.02 4.45 7.74
N LEU A 72 -14.18 4.08 8.70
CA LEU A 72 -13.37 4.98 9.52
C LEU A 72 -11.88 4.91 9.18
N GLY A 73 -11.45 3.88 8.46
CA GLY A 73 -10.07 3.73 8.04
C GLY A 73 -9.64 4.87 7.11
N TYR A 74 -8.37 5.26 7.18
CA TYR A 74 -7.79 6.37 6.41
C TYR A 74 -8.15 6.32 4.91
N PHE A 75 -8.04 5.14 4.28
CA PHE A 75 -8.29 4.97 2.84
C PHE A 75 -9.77 4.95 2.46
N ALA A 76 -10.67 4.70 3.43
CA ALA A 76 -12.11 4.75 3.23
C ALA A 76 -12.66 6.15 3.49
N ALA A 77 -12.23 6.79 4.59
CA ALA A 77 -12.71 8.08 5.04
C ALA A 77 -12.24 9.25 4.16
N LYS A 78 -11.07 9.13 3.51
CA LYS A 78 -10.50 10.17 2.64
C LYS A 78 -10.55 9.77 1.17
N SER A 79 -11.43 10.41 0.39
CA SER A 79 -11.54 10.20 -1.06
C SER A 79 -10.24 10.48 -1.83
N ASN A 80 -9.39 11.37 -1.30
CA ASN A 80 -8.08 11.74 -1.85
C ASN A 80 -6.90 11.22 -1.01
N ALA A 81 -7.08 10.10 -0.29
CA ALA A 81 -6.03 9.47 0.52
C ALA A 81 -4.72 9.21 -0.25
N VAL A 82 -4.81 8.96 -1.57
CA VAL A 82 -3.66 8.82 -2.45
C VAL A 82 -3.75 9.84 -3.58
N GLY A 83 -2.74 10.72 -3.61
CA GLY A 83 -2.65 11.76 -4.59
C GLY A 83 -2.47 11.27 -6.01
N ALA A 84 -3.03 12.01 -6.97
CA ALA A 84 -2.83 11.79 -8.38
C ALA A 84 -2.50 13.11 -9.07
N ILE A 85 -1.42 13.12 -9.86
CA ILE A 85 -1.12 14.22 -10.78
C ILE A 85 -1.74 13.84 -12.13
N THR A 86 -2.56 14.74 -12.69
CA THR A 86 -3.29 14.46 -13.92
C THR A 86 -2.39 14.48 -15.15
N GLU A 87 -1.39 15.36 -15.16
CA GLU A 87 -0.47 15.54 -16.27
C GLU A 87 0.99 15.38 -15.82
N PRO A 88 1.84 14.68 -16.59
CA PRO A 88 3.26 14.57 -16.30
C PRO A 88 3.93 15.94 -16.05
N ILE A 89 4.88 15.99 -15.11
CA ILE A 89 5.67 17.20 -14.86
C ILE A 89 6.73 17.38 -15.96
N TRP A 90 6.80 18.59 -16.51
CA TRP A 90 7.74 18.95 -17.57
C TRP A 90 9.05 19.43 -16.96
N PHE A 91 9.86 18.51 -16.45
CA PHE A 91 11.09 18.82 -15.72
C PHE A 91 12.09 19.69 -16.50
N ASN A 92 12.10 19.61 -17.83
CA ASN A 92 12.92 20.45 -18.70
C ASN A 92 12.54 21.95 -18.67
N ARG A 93 11.40 22.30 -18.08
CA ARG A 93 10.94 23.69 -17.87
C ARG A 93 11.21 24.20 -16.46
N ILE A 94 11.76 23.37 -15.57
CA ILE A 94 12.00 23.72 -14.17
C ILE A 94 13.48 24.01 -13.97
N LEU A 95 13.81 25.26 -13.65
CA LEU A 95 15.20 25.69 -13.50
C LEU A 95 15.74 25.38 -12.10
N GLY A 96 16.35 24.21 -11.97
CA GLY A 96 17.07 23.81 -10.76
C GLY A 96 16.18 23.49 -9.56
N ARG A 97 16.82 23.25 -8.42
CA ARG A 97 16.17 22.70 -7.22
C ARG A 97 15.17 23.66 -6.57
N ALA A 98 15.45 24.96 -6.55
CA ALA A 98 14.58 25.94 -5.92
C ALA A 98 13.23 26.03 -6.64
N ALA A 99 13.23 26.19 -7.97
CA ALA A 99 12.03 26.21 -8.79
C ALA A 99 11.25 24.88 -8.70
N TYR A 100 11.95 23.75 -8.63
CA TYR A 100 11.32 22.44 -8.43
C TYR A 100 10.57 22.34 -7.09
N ASN A 101 11.20 22.77 -6.00
CA ASN A 101 10.59 22.74 -4.67
C ASN A 101 9.37 23.67 -4.60
N GLU A 102 9.45 24.86 -5.21
CA GLU A 102 8.32 25.79 -5.29
C GLU A 102 7.17 25.21 -6.11
N TYR A 103 7.47 24.64 -7.28
CA TYR A 103 6.49 23.98 -8.13
C TYR A 103 5.76 22.85 -7.40
N LEU A 104 6.50 21.95 -6.74
CA LEU A 104 5.89 20.88 -5.95
C LEU A 104 5.09 21.40 -4.76
N SER A 105 5.59 22.41 -4.05
CA SER A 105 4.86 23.06 -2.95
C SER A 105 3.50 23.59 -3.43
N ASN A 106 3.44 24.20 -4.62
CA ASN A 106 2.19 24.69 -5.18
C ASN A 106 1.25 23.55 -5.58
N LEU A 107 1.78 22.47 -6.15
CA LEU A 107 1.02 21.25 -6.44
C LEU A 107 0.39 20.65 -5.18
N TYR A 108 1.16 20.54 -4.08
CA TYR A 108 0.63 20.04 -2.81
C TYR A 108 -0.53 20.90 -2.29
N LYS A 109 -0.39 22.22 -2.33
CA LYS A 109 -1.43 23.16 -1.88
C LYS A 109 -2.69 23.09 -2.74
N GLN A 110 -2.55 22.95 -4.05
CA GLN A 110 -3.68 22.93 -4.99
C GLN A 110 -4.59 21.73 -4.82
N HIS A 111 -4.02 20.57 -4.48
CA HIS A 111 -4.79 19.33 -4.46
C HIS A 111 -5.25 18.89 -3.06
N ASP A 112 -4.90 19.64 -1.99
CA ASP A 112 -5.17 19.25 -0.60
C ASP A 112 -4.70 17.82 -0.27
N ILE A 113 -3.53 17.46 -0.81
CA ILE A 113 -2.92 16.13 -0.67
C ILE A 113 -1.68 16.24 0.21
N SER A 114 -1.53 15.29 1.13
CA SER A 114 -0.39 15.26 2.06
C SER A 114 0.92 14.78 1.40
N TRP A 115 0.88 13.95 0.36
CA TRP A 115 2.06 13.51 -0.40
C TRP A 115 1.70 12.95 -1.80
N PHE A 116 2.64 13.07 -2.74
CA PHE A 116 2.61 12.38 -4.03
C PHE A 116 3.68 11.31 -4.01
N THR A 117 3.35 10.13 -4.51
CA THR A 117 4.35 9.05 -4.62
C THR A 117 5.34 9.36 -5.75
N PRO A 118 6.54 8.76 -5.75
CA PRO A 118 7.48 8.90 -6.87
C PRO A 118 6.87 8.52 -8.22
N VAL A 119 5.96 7.54 -8.25
CA VAL A 119 5.21 7.13 -9.45
C VAL A 119 4.42 8.31 -10.04
N GLU A 120 3.78 9.13 -9.19
CA GLU A 120 2.98 10.28 -9.61
C GLU A 120 3.85 11.46 -10.04
N VAL A 121 4.90 11.77 -9.26
CA VAL A 121 5.80 12.91 -9.54
C VAL A 121 6.60 12.69 -10.82
N PHE A 122 7.12 11.48 -11.03
CA PHE A 122 8.04 11.18 -12.13
C PHE A 122 7.37 10.40 -13.27
N GLN A 123 6.04 10.42 -13.39
CA GLN A 123 5.37 9.80 -14.52
C GLN A 123 5.73 10.47 -15.86
N PRO A 124 5.77 9.73 -16.99
CA PRO A 124 5.67 8.27 -17.06
C PRO A 124 7.01 7.56 -16.76
N TRP A 125 8.10 8.32 -16.60
CA TRP A 125 9.48 7.83 -16.58
C TRP A 125 9.78 6.84 -15.46
N TYR A 126 9.18 7.00 -14.28
CA TYR A 126 9.32 6.03 -13.18
C TYR A 126 8.81 4.64 -13.58
N GLY A 127 7.59 4.57 -14.13
CA GLY A 127 7.02 3.31 -14.62
C GLY A 127 7.78 2.75 -15.82
N TYR A 128 8.27 3.61 -16.71
CA TYR A 128 9.07 3.19 -17.87
C TYR A 128 10.41 2.60 -17.46
N ALA A 129 11.09 3.17 -16.46
CA ALA A 129 12.35 2.63 -15.94
C ALA A 129 12.15 1.22 -15.34
N VAL A 130 11.07 1.02 -14.59
CA VAL A 130 10.68 -0.29 -14.05
C VAL A 130 10.39 -1.26 -15.20
N ALA A 131 9.60 -0.84 -16.20
CA ALA A 131 9.25 -1.68 -17.35
C ALA A 131 10.48 -2.09 -18.17
N GLU A 132 11.43 -1.18 -18.38
CA GLU A 132 12.68 -1.46 -19.09
C GLU A 132 13.53 -2.48 -18.33
N TYR A 133 13.62 -2.36 -17.00
CA TYR A 133 14.31 -3.36 -16.18
C TYR A 133 13.66 -4.75 -16.31
N ILE A 134 12.33 -4.82 -16.25
CA ILE A 134 11.57 -6.07 -16.41
C ILE A 134 11.83 -6.65 -17.80
N LEU A 135 11.72 -5.84 -18.86
CA LEU A 135 11.94 -6.27 -20.25
C LEU A 135 13.35 -6.86 -20.46
N ARG A 136 14.38 -6.30 -19.81
CA ARG A 136 15.76 -6.80 -19.92
C ARG A 136 16.02 -8.08 -19.14
N THR A 137 15.21 -8.38 -18.12
CA THR A 137 15.47 -9.46 -17.18
C THR A 137 14.47 -10.62 -17.29
N MET A 138 13.38 -10.43 -18.03
CA MET A 138 12.31 -11.42 -18.16
C MET A 138 12.81 -12.68 -18.87
N ASP A 139 12.16 -13.79 -18.56
CA ASP A 139 12.32 -15.01 -19.32
C ASP A 139 11.57 -14.88 -20.65
N PRO A 140 12.26 -14.86 -21.81
CA PRO A 140 11.59 -14.72 -23.10
C PRO A 140 10.80 -15.98 -23.51
N SER A 141 10.98 -17.10 -22.82
CA SER A 141 10.29 -18.37 -23.12
C SER A 141 8.89 -18.47 -22.51
N ALA A 142 8.53 -17.56 -21.60
CA ALA A 142 7.24 -17.56 -20.92
C ALA A 142 6.51 -16.20 -21.07
N PRO A 143 5.16 -16.19 -21.06
CA PRO A 143 4.41 -14.94 -21.02
C PRO A 143 4.75 -14.12 -19.77
N LEU A 144 4.96 -12.82 -19.93
CA LEU A 144 5.28 -11.91 -18.83
C LEU A 144 4.09 -11.73 -17.88
N LYS A 145 4.28 -12.02 -16.60
CA LYS A 145 3.29 -11.77 -15.54
C LYS A 145 3.83 -10.77 -14.54
N ILE A 146 3.07 -9.71 -14.26
CA ILE A 146 3.39 -8.70 -13.26
C ILE A 146 2.29 -8.66 -12.22
N TYR A 147 2.67 -8.74 -10.94
CA TYR A 147 1.81 -8.50 -9.81
C TYR A 147 2.25 -7.21 -9.11
N GLU A 148 1.33 -6.29 -8.89
CA GLU A 148 1.58 -5.07 -8.14
C GLU A 148 0.80 -5.10 -6.83
N VAL A 149 1.49 -5.01 -5.71
CA VAL A 149 0.82 -4.83 -4.41
C VAL A 149 0.63 -3.34 -4.18
N GLY A 150 -0.60 -2.94 -3.84
CA GLY A 150 -0.93 -1.55 -3.51
C GLY A 150 -0.68 -0.58 -4.68
N GLY A 151 -1.30 -0.83 -5.83
CA GLY A 151 -1.11 -0.03 -7.05
C GLY A 151 -1.60 1.42 -6.97
N GLY A 152 -2.08 1.86 -5.80
CA GLY A 152 -2.50 3.22 -5.51
C GLY A 152 -3.56 3.68 -6.49
N THR A 153 -3.24 4.68 -7.30
CA THR A 153 -4.15 5.29 -8.27
C THR A 153 -4.11 4.60 -9.64
N GLY A 154 -3.21 3.62 -9.86
CA GLY A 154 -3.07 2.86 -11.11
C GLY A 154 -2.12 3.49 -12.13
N THR A 155 -1.42 4.56 -11.77
CA THR A 155 -0.47 5.27 -12.64
C THR A 155 0.70 4.37 -13.05
N CYS A 156 1.23 3.56 -12.12
CA CYS A 156 2.34 2.64 -12.40
C CYS A 156 1.94 1.59 -13.45
N ALA A 157 0.84 0.87 -13.22
CA ALA A 157 0.29 -0.10 -14.15
C ALA A 157 0.06 0.48 -15.56
N ASN A 158 -0.57 1.66 -15.63
CA ASN A 158 -0.82 2.34 -16.91
C ASN A 158 0.49 2.67 -17.65
N ASN A 159 1.51 3.17 -16.93
CA ASN A 159 2.81 3.50 -17.50
C ASN A 159 3.55 2.25 -17.98
N ILE A 160 3.60 1.18 -17.18
CA ILE A 160 4.26 -0.08 -17.55
C ILE A 160 3.60 -0.71 -18.77
N LEU A 161 2.27 -0.83 -18.79
CA LEU A 161 1.52 -1.38 -19.92
C LEU A 161 1.73 -0.54 -21.20
N THR A 162 1.73 0.79 -21.07
CA THR A 162 2.04 1.69 -22.18
C THR A 162 3.45 1.46 -22.71
N TYR A 163 4.45 1.30 -21.83
CA TYR A 163 5.83 1.03 -22.22
C TYR A 163 5.96 -0.25 -23.04
N PHE A 164 5.41 -1.37 -22.55
CA PHE A 164 5.46 -2.65 -23.25
C PHE A 164 4.73 -2.60 -24.59
N LYS A 165 3.57 -1.94 -24.65
CA LYS A 165 2.83 -1.75 -25.90
C LYS A 165 3.68 -1.04 -26.96
N LEU A 166 4.43 0.00 -26.57
CA LEU A 166 5.23 0.82 -27.49
C LEU A 166 6.57 0.16 -27.85
N ARG A 167 7.23 -0.50 -26.89
CA ARG A 167 8.64 -0.94 -27.01
C ARG A 167 8.79 -2.43 -27.26
N ALA A 168 7.84 -3.24 -26.81
CA ALA A 168 7.89 -4.69 -26.91
C ALA A 168 6.49 -5.27 -27.20
N PRO A 169 5.87 -4.91 -28.34
CA PRO A 169 4.49 -5.28 -28.65
C PRO A 169 4.26 -6.79 -28.69
N ASN A 170 5.28 -7.60 -29.00
CA ASN A 170 5.17 -9.06 -28.96
C ASN A 170 5.05 -9.60 -27.54
N VAL A 171 5.78 -9.00 -26.57
CA VAL A 171 5.63 -9.32 -25.14
C VAL A 171 4.27 -8.85 -24.64
N TYR A 172 3.89 -7.62 -25.02
CA TYR A 172 2.62 -7.01 -24.62
C TYR A 172 1.42 -7.88 -24.98
N LYS A 173 1.38 -8.51 -26.16
CA LYS A 173 0.26 -9.35 -26.61
C LYS A 173 -0.13 -10.45 -25.62
N THR A 174 0.84 -11.01 -24.89
CA THR A 174 0.61 -12.15 -23.99
C THR A 174 0.83 -11.79 -22.52
N MET A 175 1.21 -10.55 -22.21
CA MET A 175 1.50 -10.17 -20.83
C MET A 175 0.22 -10.00 -20.01
N THR A 176 0.32 -10.26 -18.71
CA THR A 176 -0.72 -9.95 -17.72
C THR A 176 -0.17 -9.06 -16.61
N TYR A 177 -1.01 -8.15 -16.13
CA TYR A 177 -0.75 -7.26 -15.03
C TYR A 177 -1.91 -7.36 -14.03
N THR A 178 -1.59 -7.84 -12.83
CA THR A 178 -2.57 -8.04 -11.75
C THR A 178 -2.22 -7.13 -10.59
N SER A 179 -3.08 -6.18 -10.28
CA SER A 179 -2.98 -5.41 -9.04
C SER A 179 -3.64 -6.17 -7.88
N VAL A 180 -2.99 -6.18 -6.72
CA VAL A 180 -3.51 -6.69 -5.44
C VAL A 180 -3.73 -5.49 -4.54
N GLU A 181 -4.99 -5.15 -4.30
CA GLU A 181 -5.38 -3.88 -3.66
C GLU A 181 -6.45 -4.12 -2.59
N ILE A 182 -6.16 -3.76 -1.35
CA ILE A 182 -7.08 -3.97 -0.23
C ILE A 182 -8.22 -2.94 -0.23
N SER A 183 -7.98 -1.72 -0.70
CA SER A 183 -8.98 -0.66 -0.77
C SER A 183 -9.87 -0.80 -2.00
N ALA A 184 -11.16 -1.09 -1.80
CA ALA A 184 -12.14 -1.16 -2.90
C ALA A 184 -12.25 0.16 -3.69
N ALA A 185 -12.08 1.30 -3.02
CA ALA A 185 -12.09 2.61 -3.67
C ALA A 185 -10.89 2.79 -4.61
N LEU A 186 -9.68 2.42 -4.16
CA LEU A 186 -8.48 2.45 -5.00
C LEU A 186 -8.53 1.41 -6.11
N ALA A 187 -9.03 0.21 -5.84
CA ALA A 187 -9.22 -0.84 -6.85
C ALA A 187 -10.10 -0.34 -8.01
N LYS A 188 -11.22 0.33 -7.70
CA LYS A 188 -12.09 0.95 -8.70
C LYS A 188 -11.37 2.06 -9.48
N LYS A 189 -10.61 2.92 -8.79
CA LYS A 189 -9.84 4.01 -9.40
C LYS A 189 -8.79 3.48 -10.38
N GLN A 190 -8.04 2.45 -9.99
CA GLN A 190 -7.05 1.78 -10.84
C GLN A 190 -7.68 1.22 -12.10
N LYS A 191 -8.77 0.45 -11.95
CA LYS A 191 -9.50 -0.12 -13.07
C LYS A 191 -9.98 0.96 -14.05
N ALA A 192 -10.64 2.01 -13.54
CA ALA A 192 -11.14 3.10 -14.37
C ALA A 192 -10.01 3.81 -15.15
N ARG A 193 -8.86 4.05 -14.51
CA ARG A 193 -7.71 4.67 -15.17
C ARG A 193 -7.12 3.79 -16.26
N VAL A 194 -6.81 2.53 -15.95
CA VAL A 194 -6.12 1.64 -16.89
C VAL A 194 -7.05 1.28 -18.07
N GLU A 195 -8.34 1.05 -17.82
CA GLU A 195 -9.32 0.71 -18.87
C GLU A 195 -9.74 1.90 -19.76
N ALA A 196 -9.39 3.14 -19.37
CA ALA A 196 -9.53 4.32 -20.23
C ALA A 196 -8.69 4.17 -21.51
N VAL A 197 -7.56 3.47 -21.42
CA VAL A 197 -6.79 3.03 -22.58
C VAL A 197 -7.36 1.70 -23.06
N LYS A 198 -8.19 1.73 -24.12
CA LYS A 198 -8.91 0.55 -24.64
C LYS A 198 -8.03 -0.70 -24.81
N SER A 199 -6.79 -0.55 -25.27
CA SER A 199 -5.88 -1.67 -25.46
C SER A 199 -5.42 -2.36 -24.18
N HIS A 200 -5.54 -1.72 -23.00
CA HIS A 200 -5.09 -2.29 -21.72
C HIS A 200 -6.14 -3.19 -21.06
N ARG A 201 -7.41 -3.15 -21.48
CA ARG A 201 -8.52 -3.89 -20.86
C ARG A 201 -8.31 -5.41 -20.81
N GLY A 202 -7.60 -5.99 -21.78
CA GLY A 202 -7.28 -7.41 -21.81
C GLY A 202 -6.02 -7.83 -21.04
N HIS A 203 -5.28 -6.86 -20.50
CA HIS A 203 -3.99 -7.10 -19.85
C HIS A 203 -3.99 -6.74 -18.37
N PHE A 204 -5.00 -6.03 -17.88
CA PHE A 204 -5.06 -5.53 -16.51
C PHE A 204 -6.23 -6.11 -15.74
N MET A 205 -5.98 -6.55 -14.51
CA MET A 205 -7.02 -6.90 -13.54
C MET A 205 -6.65 -6.40 -12.15
N VAL A 206 -7.66 -6.29 -11.29
CA VAL A 206 -7.47 -5.94 -9.87
C VAL A 206 -8.13 -7.00 -9.01
N ASN A 207 -7.33 -7.66 -8.18
CA ASN A 207 -7.78 -8.54 -7.12
C ASN A 207 -7.95 -7.69 -5.86
N CYS A 208 -9.20 -7.41 -5.51
CA CYS A 208 -9.52 -6.59 -4.34
C CYS A 208 -9.40 -7.44 -3.06
N GLY A 209 -8.41 -7.18 -2.23
CA GLY A 209 -8.16 -7.91 -0.98
C GLY A 209 -6.77 -7.67 -0.41
N SER A 210 -6.50 -8.25 0.77
CA SER A 210 -5.19 -8.12 1.42
C SER A 210 -4.15 -8.96 0.71
N ALA A 211 -2.97 -8.37 0.43
CA ALA A 211 -1.83 -9.12 -0.07
C ALA A 211 -1.31 -10.18 0.92
N SER A 212 -1.63 -10.03 2.20
CA SER A 212 -1.31 -11.02 3.24
C SER A 212 -2.29 -12.19 3.28
N ASP A 213 -3.38 -12.14 2.52
CA ASP A 213 -4.34 -13.24 2.36
C ASP A 213 -4.05 -14.04 1.07
N PRO A 214 -3.60 -15.31 1.17
CA PRO A 214 -3.33 -16.14 -0.01
C PRO A 214 -4.50 -16.26 -0.98
N ARG A 215 -5.75 -16.13 -0.49
CA ARG A 215 -6.96 -16.24 -1.32
C ARG A 215 -7.08 -15.08 -2.31
N THR A 216 -6.49 -13.91 -2.00
CA THR A 216 -6.49 -12.75 -2.89
C THR A 216 -5.63 -12.96 -4.14
N TRP A 217 -4.64 -13.86 -4.07
CA TRP A 217 -3.74 -14.15 -5.19
C TRP A 217 -4.31 -15.20 -6.16
N GLY A 218 -5.35 -15.92 -5.75
CA GLY A 218 -5.92 -17.03 -6.51
C GLY A 218 -5.12 -18.32 -6.36
N THR A 219 -5.14 -19.16 -7.40
CA THR A 219 -4.44 -20.45 -7.39
C THR A 219 -2.94 -20.25 -7.58
N ALA A 220 -2.14 -20.89 -6.72
CA ALA A 220 -0.68 -20.89 -6.85
C ALA A 220 -0.23 -21.46 -8.20
N ASN A 221 0.73 -20.78 -8.83
CA ASN A 221 1.33 -21.17 -10.10
C ASN A 221 2.85 -20.97 -10.01
N ALA A 222 3.62 -21.90 -10.59
CA ALA A 222 5.09 -21.85 -10.62
C ALA A 222 5.66 -21.04 -11.79
N ASP A 223 4.81 -20.49 -12.68
CA ASP A 223 5.24 -19.66 -13.80
C ASP A 223 6.04 -18.44 -13.32
N PRO A 224 7.11 -18.04 -14.04
CA PRO A 224 7.90 -16.87 -13.67
C PRO A 224 7.04 -15.61 -13.69
N CYS A 225 7.19 -14.79 -12.64
CA CYS A 225 6.50 -13.52 -12.52
C CYS A 225 7.39 -12.47 -11.87
N TYR A 226 6.94 -11.22 -11.97
CA TYR A 226 7.48 -10.09 -11.23
C TYR A 226 6.47 -9.66 -10.19
N VAL A 227 6.92 -9.44 -8.96
CA VAL A 227 6.13 -8.75 -7.93
C VAL A 227 6.77 -7.39 -7.71
N VAL A 228 5.98 -6.32 -7.83
CA VAL A 228 6.39 -4.94 -7.60
C VAL A 228 5.59 -4.34 -6.45
N MET A 229 6.26 -3.57 -5.61
CA MET A 229 5.71 -3.01 -4.39
C MET A 229 6.34 -1.63 -4.18
N PHE A 230 5.56 -0.57 -4.33
CA PHE A 230 6.04 0.81 -4.20
C PHE A 230 5.28 1.51 -3.08
N GLU A 231 5.96 1.79 -1.96
CA GLU A 231 5.38 2.48 -0.80
C GLU A 231 4.11 1.81 -0.25
N VAL A 232 4.22 0.49 0.01
CA VAL A 232 3.12 -0.32 0.54
C VAL A 232 3.21 -0.51 2.04
N HIS A 233 2.04 -0.73 2.65
CA HIS A 233 1.90 -1.23 4.01
C HIS A 233 1.27 -2.64 3.93
N LEU A 234 1.88 -3.62 4.59
CA LEU A 234 1.45 -5.03 4.61
C LEU A 234 0.88 -5.41 5.98
#